data_AF-A0A177WIG3-F1
#
_entry.id   AF-A0A177WIG3-F1
#
_cell.length_a   1.000
_cell.length_b   1.000
_cell.length_c   1.000
_cell.angle_alpha   90.00
_cell.angle_beta   90.00
_cell.angle_gamma   90.00
#
_symmetry.space_group_name_H-M   'P 1'
#
loop_
_entity.id
_entity.type
_entity.pdbx_description
1 polymer ?
#
loop_
_entity_poly.entity_id
_entity_poly.type
_entity_poly.pdbx_seq_one_letter_code
_entity_poly.pdbx_strand_id
1 'polypeptide(L)'
;MLNFDHKIRLSSAGLVYKHFGHRIIREVLGWHQDEQEDIVHMLYMKVYDDLIQEYDGVDNGVSRYPSNLDPAYKESTTISHRVSALNPWWNQSVDDMDERFAKAVALTGMEFTDKVLYLGNAWIPARKLVQDALNDRKAIHPSGRIMVFDQYCPWKEYVYLLEKENKIPASEQPLYVLYPDTSSQWRIQAVSCNPSSFESRKALPESWRSVSYV
;
A
#
# COMPACT_ATOMS: atom_id res chain seq x y z
N MET A 1 -18.08 -3.77 -8.15
CA MET A 1 -17.73 -5.12 -7.64
C MET A 1 -16.34 -5.47 -8.12
N LEU A 2 -15.35 -5.45 -7.23
CA LEU A 2 -14.00 -5.93 -7.51
C LEU A 2 -14.03 -7.45 -7.41
N ASN A 3 -13.91 -8.15 -8.54
CA ASN A 3 -13.74 -9.61 -8.55
C ASN A 3 -12.35 -9.95 -8.04
N PHE A 4 -12.24 -10.97 -7.19
CA PHE A 4 -10.97 -11.61 -6.86
C PHE A 4 -10.43 -12.33 -8.10
N ASP A 5 -9.81 -11.61 -9.03
CA ASP A 5 -9.09 -12.23 -10.16
C ASP A 5 -7.68 -12.65 -9.70
N HIS A 6 -7.57 -13.17 -8.46
CA HIS A 6 -6.32 -13.65 -7.91
C HIS A 6 -6.10 -15.09 -8.35
N LYS A 7 -4.96 -15.32 -9.00
CA LYS A 7 -4.58 -16.64 -9.52
C LYS A 7 -3.97 -17.55 -8.45
N ILE A 8 -3.69 -17.00 -7.27
CA ILE A 8 -3.05 -17.69 -6.15
C ILE A 8 -4.13 -18.35 -5.30
N ARG A 9 -3.93 -19.63 -4.94
CA ARG A 9 -4.82 -20.35 -4.04
C ARG A 9 -4.70 -19.78 -2.62
N LEU A 10 -5.77 -19.82 -1.84
CA LEU A 10 -5.72 -19.37 -0.45
C LEU A 10 -4.98 -20.40 0.41
N SER A 11 -4.03 -19.95 1.22
CA SER A 11 -3.44 -20.74 2.30
C SER A 11 -4.33 -20.70 3.54
N SER A 12 -3.84 -21.25 4.66
CA SER A 12 -4.56 -21.16 5.93
C SER A 12 -4.86 -19.71 6.34
N ALA A 13 -3.91 -18.80 6.12
CA ALA A 13 -4.08 -17.37 6.40
C ALA A 13 -5.14 -16.74 5.50
N GLY A 14 -5.07 -16.98 4.18
CA GLY A 14 -6.07 -16.51 3.22
C GLY A 14 -7.47 -17.04 3.49
N LEU A 15 -7.62 -18.30 3.94
CA LEU A 15 -8.91 -18.88 4.29
C LEU A 15 -9.53 -18.25 5.55
N VAL A 16 -8.73 -18.06 6.60
CA VAL A 16 -9.17 -17.35 7.81
C VAL A 16 -9.58 -15.92 7.46
N TYR A 17 -8.76 -15.23 6.67
CA TYR A 17 -9.04 -13.87 6.23
C TYR A 17 -10.30 -13.79 5.36
N LYS A 18 -10.49 -14.72 4.43
CA LYS A 18 -11.69 -14.78 3.58
C LYS A 18 -12.99 -14.85 4.40
N HIS A 19 -12.98 -15.58 5.52
CA HIS A 19 -14.18 -15.77 6.32
C HIS A 19 -14.37 -14.67 7.37
N PHE A 20 -13.29 -14.17 7.98
CA PHE A 20 -13.36 -13.25 9.12
C PHE A 20 -12.85 -11.84 8.83
N GLY A 21 -12.25 -11.58 7.67
CA GLY A 21 -11.53 -10.34 7.36
C GLY A 21 -12.39 -9.09 7.52
N HIS A 22 -13.60 -9.09 6.97
CA HIS A 22 -14.59 -8.02 7.16
C HIS A 22 -14.87 -7.73 8.64
N ARG A 23 -15.06 -8.78 9.45
CA ARG A 23 -15.33 -8.62 10.89
C ARG A 23 -14.10 -8.06 11.59
N ILE A 24 -12.93 -8.62 11.34
CA ILE A 24 -11.67 -8.20 11.99
C ILE A 24 -11.37 -6.74 11.65
N ILE A 25 -11.56 -6.31 10.39
CA ILE A 25 -11.36 -4.91 9.99
C ILE A 25 -12.26 -3.96 10.78
N ARG A 26 -13.54 -4.30 10.96
CA ARG A 26 -14.46 -3.50 11.77
C ARG A 26 -14.00 -3.39 13.21
N GLU A 27 -13.61 -4.51 13.82
CA GLU A 27 -13.13 -4.53 15.20
C GLU A 27 -11.87 -3.69 15.38
N VAL A 28 -10.90 -3.79 14.47
CA VAL A 28 -9.66 -3.00 14.53
C VAL A 28 -9.95 -1.50 14.38
N LEU A 29 -10.91 -1.11 13.54
CA LEU A 29 -11.25 0.29 13.30
C LEU A 29 -12.31 0.85 14.25
N GLY A 30 -12.97 0.02 15.06
CA GLY A 30 -14.16 0.41 15.84
C GLY A 30 -15.35 0.83 14.98
N TRP A 31 -15.45 0.28 13.76
CA TRP A 31 -16.43 0.67 12.74
C TRP A 31 -17.60 -0.33 12.73
N HIS A 32 -18.64 -0.03 13.51
CA HIS A 32 -19.79 -0.94 13.70
C HIS A 32 -21.07 -0.49 12.98
N GLN A 33 -20.98 0.50 12.09
CA GLN A 33 -22.14 1.04 11.39
C GLN A 33 -22.27 0.44 9.98
N ASP A 34 -23.50 0.12 9.56
CA ASP A 34 -23.78 -0.47 8.24
C ASP A 34 -23.42 0.47 7.07
N GLU A 35 -23.44 1.78 7.30
CA GLU A 35 -23.09 2.82 6.32
C GLU A 35 -21.64 2.73 5.80
N GLN A 36 -20.80 1.95 6.49
CA GLN A 36 -19.39 1.75 6.16
C GLN A 36 -19.15 0.48 5.32
N GLU A 37 -20.18 -0.30 4.96
CA GLU A 37 -20.01 -1.62 4.31
C GLU A 37 -19.14 -1.56 3.05
N ASP A 38 -19.41 -0.61 2.16
CA ASP A 38 -18.64 -0.45 0.91
C ASP A 38 -17.17 -0.10 1.19
N ILE A 39 -16.91 0.72 2.20
CA ILE A 39 -15.56 1.10 2.62
C ILE A 39 -14.86 -0.10 3.27
N VAL A 40 -15.54 -0.83 4.14
CA VAL A 40 -15.01 -2.05 4.76
C VAL A 40 -14.70 -3.09 3.70
N HIS A 41 -15.56 -3.26 2.68
CA HIS A 41 -15.28 -4.16 1.58
C HIS A 41 -14.07 -3.71 0.75
N MET A 42 -13.93 -2.40 0.48
CA MET A 42 -12.75 -1.85 -0.18
C MET A 42 -11.47 -2.12 0.62
N LEU A 43 -11.49 -1.85 1.93
CA LEU A 43 -10.38 -2.14 2.84
C LEU A 43 -10.08 -3.64 2.87
N TYR A 44 -11.11 -4.47 2.88
CA TYR A 44 -10.97 -5.91 2.87
C TYR A 44 -10.21 -6.41 1.64
N MET A 45 -10.53 -5.88 0.45
CA MET A 45 -9.78 -6.19 -0.78
C MET A 45 -8.35 -5.65 -0.70
N LYS A 46 -8.19 -4.40 -0.23
CA LYS A 46 -6.89 -3.73 -0.16
C LYS A 46 -5.92 -4.40 0.81
N VAL A 47 -6.38 -4.83 1.98
CA VAL A 47 -5.58 -5.59 2.96
C VAL A 47 -5.21 -6.97 2.39
N TYR A 48 -6.08 -7.59 1.59
CA TYR A 48 -5.70 -8.82 0.90
C TYR A 48 -4.55 -8.58 -0.07
N ASP A 49 -4.70 -7.61 -0.97
CA ASP A 49 -3.69 -7.29 -1.99
C ASP A 49 -2.34 -6.85 -1.39
N ASP A 50 -2.38 -6.06 -0.32
CA ASP A 50 -1.19 -5.45 0.27
C ASP A 50 -0.50 -6.31 1.34
N LEU A 51 -1.10 -7.43 1.76
CA LEU A 51 -0.58 -8.24 2.87
C LEU A 51 -0.88 -9.73 2.72
N ILE A 52 -2.15 -10.14 2.65
CA ILE A 52 -2.53 -11.56 2.75
C ILE A 52 -2.12 -12.35 1.50
N GLN A 53 -2.18 -11.73 0.33
CA GLN A 53 -1.78 -12.37 -0.93
C GLN A 53 -0.31 -12.81 -0.93
N GLU A 54 0.57 -12.07 -0.23
CA GLU A 54 1.97 -12.49 -0.06
C GLU A 54 2.05 -13.83 0.69
N TYR A 55 1.25 -13.98 1.75
CA TYR A 55 1.25 -15.18 2.59
C TYR A 55 0.74 -16.38 1.80
N ASP A 56 -0.36 -16.18 1.07
CA ASP A 56 -0.92 -17.18 0.18
C ASP A 56 0.08 -17.59 -0.91
N GLY A 57 0.82 -16.64 -1.48
CA GLY A 57 1.84 -16.90 -2.48
C GLY A 57 2.99 -17.76 -1.93
N VAL A 58 3.56 -17.35 -0.79
CA VAL A 58 4.67 -18.06 -0.14
C VAL A 58 4.26 -19.48 0.27
N ASP A 59 3.12 -19.62 0.95
CA ASP A 59 2.66 -20.92 1.48
C ASP A 59 2.31 -21.92 0.37
N ASN A 60 1.83 -21.43 -0.78
CA ASN A 60 1.55 -22.28 -1.94
C ASN A 60 2.77 -22.47 -2.86
N GLY A 61 3.96 -21.99 -2.48
CA GLY A 61 5.18 -22.13 -3.27
C GLY A 61 5.14 -21.37 -4.60
N VAL A 62 4.38 -20.27 -4.67
CA VAL A 62 4.28 -19.42 -5.86
C VAL A 62 5.44 -18.42 -5.88
N SER A 63 6.30 -18.51 -6.89
CA SER A 63 7.35 -17.52 -7.12
C SER A 63 6.75 -16.16 -7.52
N ARG A 64 7.31 -15.07 -6.98
CA ARG A 64 6.90 -13.69 -7.33
C ARG A 64 7.14 -13.33 -8.80
N TYR A 65 8.13 -13.95 -9.41
CA TYR A 65 8.49 -13.77 -10.82
C TYR A 65 8.59 -15.15 -11.51
N PRO A 66 8.49 -15.20 -12.85
CA PRO A 66 8.82 -16.39 -13.62
C PRO A 66 10.17 -16.99 -13.21
N SER A 67 10.25 -18.32 -13.14
CA SER A 67 11.43 -19.05 -12.64
C SER A 67 12.68 -18.91 -13.49
N ASN A 68 12.57 -18.34 -14.69
CA ASN A 68 13.70 -18.05 -15.59
C ASN A 68 14.33 -16.67 -15.33
N LEU A 69 13.89 -15.94 -14.30
CA LEU A 69 14.45 -14.65 -13.91
C LEU A 69 15.07 -14.75 -12.52
N ASP A 70 16.37 -14.50 -12.45
CA ASP A 70 17.07 -14.39 -11.17
C ASP A 70 16.87 -12.99 -10.58
N PRO A 71 16.57 -12.87 -9.27
CA PRO A 71 16.46 -11.57 -8.64
C PRO A 71 17.85 -10.91 -8.54
N ALA A 72 17.90 -9.60 -8.78
CA ALA A 72 19.15 -8.83 -8.69
C ALA A 72 19.73 -8.80 -7.26
N TYR A 73 18.91 -9.04 -6.23
CA TYR A 73 19.32 -9.12 -4.83
C TYR A 73 18.42 -10.10 -4.06
N LYS A 74 18.93 -10.62 -2.94
CA LYS A 74 18.18 -11.46 -2.02
C LYS A 74 17.41 -10.59 -1.02
N GLU A 75 16.11 -10.85 -0.87
CA GLU A 75 15.29 -10.26 0.18
C GLU A 75 15.22 -11.21 1.39
N SER A 76 15.50 -10.70 2.58
CA SER A 76 15.54 -11.50 3.82
C SER A 76 14.79 -10.87 4.99
N THR A 77 13.94 -9.88 4.71
CA THR A 77 13.22 -9.09 5.72
C THR A 77 11.70 -9.20 5.62
N THR A 78 11.17 -10.12 4.80
CA THR A 78 9.72 -10.36 4.71
C THR A 78 9.17 -10.89 6.03
N ILE A 79 7.85 -10.84 6.22
CA ILE A 79 7.24 -11.38 7.45
C ILE A 79 7.57 -12.86 7.63
N SER A 80 7.58 -13.66 6.54
CA SER A 80 7.91 -15.09 6.61
C SER A 80 9.34 -15.31 7.10
N HIS A 81 10.29 -14.48 6.65
CA HIS A 81 11.67 -14.52 7.15
C HIS A 81 11.76 -14.09 8.61
N ARG A 82 11.07 -13.01 9.01
CA ARG A 82 11.06 -12.50 10.39
C ARG A 82 10.43 -13.49 11.37
N VAL A 83 9.34 -14.15 10.97
CA VAL A 83 8.70 -15.23 11.73
C VAL A 83 9.62 -16.45 11.81
N SER A 84 10.23 -16.86 10.69
CA SER A 84 11.18 -17.98 10.67
C SER A 84 12.38 -17.74 11.59
N ALA A 85 12.87 -16.49 11.66
CA ALA A 85 13.97 -16.10 12.55
C ALA A 85 13.64 -16.21 14.05
N LEU A 86 12.36 -16.35 14.43
CA LEU A 86 11.96 -16.60 15.80
C LEU A 86 12.09 -18.08 16.20
N ASN A 87 12.20 -19.00 15.23
CA ASN A 87 12.47 -20.41 15.53
C ASN A 87 13.83 -20.58 16.21
N PRO A 88 14.01 -21.60 17.07
CA PRO A 88 15.32 -21.98 17.56
C PRO A 88 16.26 -22.26 16.39
N TRP A 89 17.54 -21.91 16.55
CA TRP A 89 18.55 -22.37 15.61
C TRP A 89 18.70 -23.89 15.72
N TRP A 90 19.25 -24.53 14.69
CA TRP A 90 19.41 -25.98 14.63
C TRP A 90 20.22 -26.56 15.81
N ASN A 91 21.02 -25.73 16.48
CA ASN A 91 21.87 -26.07 17.63
C ASN A 91 21.40 -25.44 18.96
N GLN A 92 20.14 -25.01 19.06
CA GLN A 92 19.52 -24.50 20.29
C GLN A 92 18.48 -25.50 20.85
N SER A 93 18.17 -25.37 22.14
CA SER A 93 17.04 -26.10 22.74
C SER A 93 15.70 -25.61 22.16
N VAL A 94 14.69 -26.46 22.24
CA VAL A 94 13.31 -26.20 21.83
C VAL A 94 12.36 -26.04 23.02
N ASP A 95 12.89 -25.87 24.24
CA ASP A 95 12.09 -25.75 25.47
C ASP A 95 11.24 -24.45 25.52
N ASP A 96 11.64 -23.40 24.79
CA ASP A 96 10.99 -22.08 24.76
C ASP A 96 10.07 -21.88 23.54
N MET A 97 9.62 -22.96 22.90
CA MET A 97 8.80 -22.91 21.68
C MET A 97 7.50 -22.13 21.83
N ASP A 98 6.80 -22.27 22.97
CA ASP A 98 5.55 -21.53 23.22
C ASP A 98 5.80 -20.01 23.34
N GLU A 99 6.90 -19.61 23.98
CA GLU A 99 7.29 -18.20 24.08
C GLU A 99 7.66 -17.61 22.71
N ARG A 100 8.37 -18.40 21.88
CA ARG A 100 8.70 -18.00 20.50
C ARG A 100 7.47 -17.89 19.62
N PHE A 101 6.53 -18.83 19.77
CA PHE A 101 5.25 -18.77 19.09
C PHE A 101 4.47 -17.51 19.48
N ALA A 102 4.40 -17.18 20.77
CA ALA A 102 3.76 -15.95 21.24
C ALA A 102 4.40 -14.69 20.63
N LYS A 103 5.73 -14.65 20.49
CA LYS A 103 6.44 -13.57 19.79
C LYS A 103 6.06 -13.49 18.31
N ALA A 104 5.92 -14.64 17.63
CA ALA A 104 5.51 -14.69 16.23
C ALA A 104 4.07 -14.18 16.05
N VAL A 105 3.15 -14.58 16.94
CA VAL A 105 1.77 -14.10 16.96
C VAL A 105 1.72 -12.58 17.15
N ALA A 106 2.46 -12.05 18.13
CA ALA A 106 2.53 -10.62 18.38
C ALA A 106 3.08 -9.85 17.17
N LEU A 107 4.15 -10.36 16.55
CA LEU A 107 4.76 -9.79 15.34
C LEU A 107 3.76 -9.71 14.18
N THR A 108 3.11 -10.83 13.84
CA THR A 108 2.15 -10.86 12.72
C THR A 108 0.87 -10.08 13.03
N GLY A 109 0.44 -10.11 14.30
CA GLY A 109 -0.74 -9.36 14.75
C GLY A 109 -0.53 -7.85 14.67
N MET A 110 0.64 -7.36 15.06
CA MET A 110 1.02 -5.95 14.91
C MET A 110 1.05 -5.53 13.44
N GLU A 111 1.72 -6.30 12.58
CA GLU A 111 1.82 -6.01 11.14
C GLU A 111 0.42 -5.90 10.48
N PHE A 112 -0.49 -6.82 10.80
CA PHE A 112 -1.86 -6.78 10.32
C PHE A 112 -2.65 -5.58 10.87
N THR A 113 -2.57 -5.35 12.18
CA THR A 113 -3.32 -4.28 12.86
C THR A 113 -2.89 -2.91 12.36
N ASP A 114 -1.58 -2.67 12.27
CA ASP A 114 -1.02 -1.41 11.76
C ASP A 114 -1.41 -1.17 10.30
N LYS A 115 -1.41 -2.22 9.46
CA LYS A 115 -1.87 -2.11 8.07
C LYS A 115 -3.34 -1.68 8.02
N VAL A 116 -4.22 -2.31 8.78
CA VAL A 116 -5.65 -1.97 8.80
C VAL A 116 -5.88 -0.56 9.32
N LEU A 117 -5.24 -0.19 10.43
CA LEU A 117 -5.33 1.15 11.02
C LEU A 117 -4.85 2.22 10.04
N TYR A 118 -3.71 2.00 9.37
CA TYR A 118 -3.20 2.92 8.35
C TYR A 118 -4.18 3.05 7.18
N LEU A 119 -4.68 1.93 6.65
CA LEU A 119 -5.57 1.97 5.50
C LEU A 119 -6.89 2.67 5.85
N GLY A 120 -7.49 2.37 7.00
CA GLY A 120 -8.74 2.99 7.43
C GLY A 120 -8.60 4.47 7.81
N ASN A 121 -7.56 4.82 8.57
CA ASN A 121 -7.45 6.16 9.16
C ASN A 121 -6.62 7.16 8.33
N ALA A 122 -5.78 6.69 7.41
CA ALA A 122 -4.90 7.56 6.61
C ALA A 122 -5.12 7.40 5.09
N TRP A 123 -5.19 6.16 4.59
CA TRP A 123 -5.37 5.93 3.15
C TRP A 123 -6.78 6.31 2.70
N ILE A 124 -7.84 5.74 3.29
CA ILE A 124 -9.24 6.03 2.89
C ILE A 124 -9.55 7.55 2.84
N PRO A 125 -9.23 8.36 3.86
CA PRO A 125 -9.51 9.80 3.82
C PRO A 125 -8.73 10.54 2.72
N ALA A 126 -7.55 10.05 2.34
CA ALA A 126 -6.73 10.68 1.31
C ALA A 126 -7.40 10.66 -0.07
N ARG A 127 -8.27 9.69 -0.36
CA ARG A 127 -8.99 9.60 -1.65
C ARG A 127 -9.68 10.90 -1.99
N LYS A 128 -10.37 11.51 -1.00
CA LYS A 128 -11.10 12.76 -1.20
C LYS A 128 -10.16 13.91 -1.56
N LEU A 129 -9.05 14.05 -0.84
CA LEU A 129 -8.05 15.10 -1.10
C LEU A 129 -7.47 14.98 -2.52
N VAL A 130 -7.17 13.76 -2.96
CA VAL A 130 -6.64 13.52 -4.32
C VAL A 130 -7.70 13.79 -5.39
N GLN A 131 -8.96 13.43 -5.13
CA GLN A 131 -10.07 13.71 -6.04
C GLN A 131 -10.30 15.22 -6.19
N ASP A 132 -10.30 15.95 -5.07
CA ASP A 132 -10.50 17.41 -5.07
C ASP A 132 -9.34 18.10 -5.81
N ALA A 133 -8.09 17.76 -5.49
CA ALA A 133 -6.91 18.28 -6.18
C ALA A 133 -6.88 17.92 -7.69
N LEU A 134 -7.39 16.73 -8.07
CA LEU A 134 -7.57 16.37 -9.47
C LEU A 134 -8.60 17.27 -10.14
N ASN A 135 -9.71 17.59 -9.49
CA ASN A 135 -10.74 18.43 -10.10
C ASN A 135 -10.23 19.88 -10.30
N ASP A 136 -9.47 20.39 -9.35
CA ASP A 136 -9.01 21.78 -9.33
C ASP A 136 -7.76 22.02 -10.20
N ARG A 137 -7.08 20.95 -10.65
CA ARG A 137 -5.79 21.02 -11.36
C ARG A 137 -5.76 21.97 -12.57
N LYS A 138 -6.89 22.17 -13.26
CA LYS A 138 -6.99 23.08 -14.41
C LYS A 138 -7.06 24.56 -14.01
N ALA A 139 -7.56 24.86 -12.81
CA ALA A 139 -7.50 26.20 -12.23
C ALA A 139 -6.07 26.53 -11.76
N ILE A 140 -5.31 25.53 -11.31
CA ILE A 140 -3.88 25.68 -10.94
C ILE A 140 -3.01 25.98 -12.16
N HIS A 141 -3.14 25.19 -13.23
CA HIS A 141 -2.41 25.41 -14.46
C HIS A 141 -3.24 24.95 -15.66
N PRO A 142 -3.32 25.70 -16.77
CA PRO A 142 -4.19 25.37 -17.91
C PRO A 142 -3.98 23.98 -18.53
N SER A 143 -2.76 23.43 -18.42
CA SER A 143 -2.48 22.06 -18.88
C SER A 143 -3.18 20.97 -18.07
N GLY A 144 -3.59 21.27 -16.83
CA GLY A 144 -4.13 20.31 -15.88
C GLY A 144 -3.13 19.27 -15.40
N ARG A 145 -1.82 19.45 -15.63
CA ARG A 145 -0.78 18.44 -15.32
C ARG A 145 -0.07 18.69 -13.99
N ILE A 146 -0.58 19.60 -13.16
CA ILE A 146 -0.03 19.94 -11.85
C ILE A 146 -1.15 19.81 -10.84
N MET A 147 -0.91 19.03 -9.79
CA MET A 147 -1.79 18.95 -8.63
C MET A 147 -1.13 19.64 -7.45
N VAL A 148 -1.93 20.35 -6.67
CA VAL A 148 -1.50 21.03 -5.44
C VAL A 148 -2.37 20.51 -4.31
N PHE A 149 -1.75 20.16 -3.19
CA PHE A 149 -2.42 19.81 -1.96
C PHE A 149 -2.06 20.82 -0.88
N ASP A 150 -3.03 21.18 -0.05
CA ASP A 150 -2.80 22.05 1.11
C ASP A 150 -2.07 21.33 2.25
N GLN A 151 -2.00 20.00 2.20
CA GLN A 151 -1.27 19.15 3.15
C GLN A 151 -0.78 17.88 2.48
N TYR A 152 0.23 17.23 3.08
CA TYR A 152 0.64 15.90 2.64
C TYR A 152 -0.46 14.85 2.89
N CYS A 153 -0.63 13.93 1.93
CA CYS A 153 -1.44 12.72 2.05
C CYS A 153 -0.84 11.58 1.20
N PRO A 154 -1.20 10.30 1.43
CA PRO A 154 -0.78 9.17 0.59
C PRO A 154 -1.45 9.20 -0.80
N TRP A 155 -0.98 10.09 -1.68
CA TRP A 155 -1.65 10.40 -2.94
C TRP A 155 -1.37 9.42 -4.09
N LYS A 156 -0.22 8.72 -4.07
CA LYS A 156 0.34 8.03 -5.24
C LYS A 156 -0.63 7.06 -5.90
N GLU A 157 -1.14 6.11 -5.13
CA GLU A 157 -2.05 5.08 -5.64
C GLU A 157 -3.36 5.69 -6.17
N TYR A 158 -3.94 6.62 -5.42
CA TYR A 158 -5.19 7.26 -5.81
C TYR A 158 -5.10 8.06 -7.09
N VAL A 159 -3.96 8.68 -7.40
CA VAL A 159 -3.80 9.38 -8.68
C VAL A 159 -4.05 8.42 -9.85
N TYR A 160 -3.48 7.21 -9.82
CA TYR A 160 -3.71 6.23 -10.89
C TYR A 160 -5.13 5.68 -10.92
N LEU A 161 -5.70 5.39 -9.74
CA LEU A 161 -7.08 4.90 -9.64
C LEU A 161 -8.06 5.93 -10.19
N LEU A 162 -7.96 7.17 -9.76
CA LEU A 162 -8.87 8.26 -10.13
C LEU A 162 -8.67 8.71 -11.58
N GLU A 163 -7.45 8.66 -12.13
CA GLU A 163 -7.22 8.88 -13.56
C GLU A 163 -7.99 7.87 -14.41
N LYS A 164 -7.98 6.59 -14.01
CA LYS A 164 -8.70 5.51 -14.70
C LYS A 164 -10.21 5.65 -14.54
N GLU A 165 -10.68 5.89 -13.31
CA GLU A 165 -12.12 6.08 -13.00
C GLU A 165 -12.70 7.28 -13.75
N ASN A 166 -11.99 8.41 -13.75
CA ASN A 166 -12.42 9.65 -14.40
C ASN A 166 -12.05 9.72 -15.89
N LYS A 167 -11.42 8.66 -16.44
CA LYS A 167 -11.00 8.55 -17.85
C LYS A 167 -10.17 9.74 -18.31
N ILE A 168 -9.23 10.19 -17.48
CA ILE A 168 -8.36 11.33 -17.78
C ILE A 168 -7.42 10.95 -18.95
N PRO A 169 -7.40 11.71 -20.06
CA PRO A 169 -6.54 11.41 -21.19
C PRO A 169 -5.07 11.60 -20.82
N ALA A 170 -4.18 10.80 -21.41
CA ALA A 170 -2.73 10.81 -21.12
C ALA A 170 -2.09 12.21 -21.24
N SER A 171 -2.58 13.05 -22.15
CA SER A 171 -2.14 14.44 -22.33
C SER A 171 -2.45 15.34 -21.12
N GLU A 172 -3.46 15.03 -20.32
CA GLU A 172 -3.91 15.77 -19.14
C GLU A 172 -3.54 15.09 -17.81
N GLN A 173 -2.92 13.92 -17.87
CA GLN A 173 -2.49 13.22 -16.66
C GLN A 173 -1.42 14.04 -15.90
N PRO A 174 -1.59 14.20 -14.57
CA PRO A 174 -0.62 14.86 -13.70
C PRO A 174 0.83 14.42 -13.93
N LEU A 175 1.72 15.39 -14.01
CA LEU A 175 3.17 15.19 -14.03
C LEU A 175 3.80 15.46 -12.68
N TYR A 176 3.27 16.44 -11.96
CA TYR A 176 3.84 16.92 -10.71
C TYR A 176 2.77 17.09 -9.65
N VAL A 177 3.17 16.83 -8.42
CA VAL A 177 2.39 17.01 -7.20
C VAL A 177 3.17 17.93 -6.28
N LEU A 178 2.50 18.98 -5.79
CA LEU A 178 3.05 19.92 -4.82
C LEU A 178 2.27 19.85 -3.52
N TYR A 179 2.97 19.93 -2.39
CA TYR A 179 2.36 19.99 -1.06
C TYR A 179 3.35 20.58 -0.04
N PRO A 180 2.89 21.21 1.04
CA PRO A 180 3.75 21.66 2.11
C PRO A 180 4.19 20.47 2.99
N ASP A 181 5.44 20.49 3.46
CA ASP A 181 5.93 19.57 4.47
C ASP A 181 5.72 20.07 5.90
N THR A 182 6.17 19.30 6.87
CA THR A 182 6.00 19.61 8.30
C THR A 182 6.73 20.87 8.75
N SER A 183 7.67 21.38 7.95
CA SER A 183 8.37 22.65 8.18
C SER A 183 7.77 23.83 7.40
N SER A 184 6.59 23.63 6.80
CA SER A 184 5.92 24.58 5.90
C SER A 184 6.73 24.90 4.64
N GLN A 185 7.76 24.11 4.33
CA GLN A 185 8.48 24.18 3.06
C GLN A 185 7.73 23.40 2.00
N TRP A 186 7.77 23.87 0.75
CA TRP A 186 7.07 23.21 -0.34
C TRP A 186 7.89 22.09 -0.93
N ARG A 187 7.26 20.94 -1.11
CA ARG A 187 7.83 19.80 -1.83
C ARG A 187 7.17 19.65 -3.18
N ILE A 188 7.98 19.32 -4.17
CA ILE A 188 7.54 18.90 -5.49
C ILE A 188 7.96 17.44 -5.73
N GLN A 189 7.02 16.60 -6.14
CA GLN A 189 7.29 15.23 -6.57
C GLN A 189 6.79 15.01 -7.99
N ALA A 190 7.59 14.31 -8.80
CA ALA A 190 7.15 13.83 -10.11
C ALA A 190 6.33 12.55 -9.95
N VAL A 191 5.25 12.44 -10.73
CA VAL A 191 4.39 11.26 -10.79
C VAL A 191 5.09 10.18 -11.61
N SER A 192 5.18 8.94 -11.11
CA SER A 192 5.82 7.83 -11.81
C SER A 192 4.98 7.33 -13.00
N CYS A 193 5.62 6.64 -13.95
CA CYS A 193 4.94 6.07 -15.11
C CYS A 193 3.90 5.01 -14.70
N ASN A 194 4.16 4.29 -13.61
CA ASN A 194 3.23 3.35 -12.97
C ASN A 194 3.49 3.28 -11.45
N PRO A 195 2.57 2.71 -10.64
CA PRO A 195 2.68 2.71 -9.18
C PRO A 195 3.97 2.11 -8.62
N SER A 196 4.56 1.13 -9.31
CA SER A 196 5.76 0.40 -8.88
C SER A 196 7.06 0.88 -9.54
N SER A 197 6.99 1.85 -10.46
CA SER A 197 8.16 2.31 -11.22
C SER A 197 8.87 3.47 -10.53
N PHE A 198 10.20 3.43 -10.59
CA PHE A 198 11.06 4.56 -10.22
C PHE A 198 11.16 5.62 -11.33
N GLU A 199 10.71 5.30 -12.54
CA GLU A 199 10.71 6.21 -13.67
C GLU A 199 9.54 7.20 -13.58
N SER A 200 9.86 8.50 -13.68
CA SER A 200 8.89 9.58 -13.68
C SER A 200 8.29 9.81 -15.07
N ARG A 201 6.99 10.11 -15.16
CA ARG A 201 6.33 10.54 -16.42
C ARG A 201 7.07 11.71 -17.07
N LYS A 202 7.56 12.62 -16.23
CA LYS A 202 8.49 13.69 -16.60
C LYS A 202 9.36 13.98 -15.39
N ALA A 203 10.64 13.64 -15.48
CA ALA A 203 11.57 13.95 -14.41
C ALA A 203 11.80 15.46 -14.29
N LEU A 204 12.00 15.95 -13.06
CA LEU A 204 12.45 17.32 -12.83
C LEU A 204 13.82 17.56 -13.47
N PRO A 205 14.18 18.82 -13.81
CA PRO A 205 15.53 19.15 -14.22
C PRO A 205 16.55 18.62 -13.22
N GLU A 206 17.69 18.10 -13.69
CA GLU A 206 18.69 17.47 -12.82
C GLU A 206 19.19 18.40 -11.72
N SER A 207 19.37 19.68 -12.05
CA SER A 207 19.78 20.74 -11.10
C SER A 207 18.79 20.99 -9.96
N TRP A 208 17.56 20.47 -10.03
CA TRP A 208 16.52 20.65 -9.01
C TRP A 208 16.30 19.38 -8.16
N ARG A 209 16.87 18.24 -8.58
CA ARG A 209 16.66 16.96 -7.88
C ARG A 209 17.45 16.96 -6.58
N SER A 210 16.83 16.48 -5.50
CA SER A 210 17.45 16.38 -4.17
C SER A 210 17.92 17.71 -3.56
N VAL A 211 17.40 18.85 -4.03
CA VAL A 211 17.70 20.17 -3.48
C VAL A 211 16.60 20.57 -2.49
N SER A 212 16.98 20.91 -1.26
CA SER A 212 16.10 21.61 -0.31
C SER A 212 16.57 23.06 -0.24
N TYR A 213 15.70 24.01 -0.61
CA TYR A 213 15.96 25.42 -0.36
C TYR A 213 15.56 25.72 1.08
N VAL A 214 16.53 26.16 1.89
CA VAL A 214 16.33 26.61 3.27
C VAL A 214 16.17 28.11 3.28
#